data_AF-A0A3N9RLK8-F1
#
_entry.id   AF-A0A3N9RLK8-F1
#
_cell.length_a   1.000
_cell.length_b   1.000
_cell.length_c   1.000
_cell.angle_alpha   90.00
_cell.angle_beta   90.00
_cell.angle_gamma   90.00
#
_symmetry.space_group_name_H-M   'P 1'
#
loop_
_entity.id
_entity.type
_entity.pdbx_description
1 polymer ?
#
loop_
_entity_poly.entity_id
_entity_poly.type
_entity_poly.pdbx_seq_one_letter_code
_entity_poly.pdbx_strand_id
1 'polypeptide(L)'
;MLTDSERFAFTARRHHAFASTGNAYDAVQCDEAIRTGDTLVVLAEEVIGVAMTWPFAVTQAHGNLHALSAPREGETLADLARSLHVSAADFAHAAEIARRFGFPLDPQIEALLARPAG
;
A
#
# COMPACT_ATOMS: atom_id res chain seq x y z
N MET A 1 -19.28 23.46 -3.32
CA MET A 1 -19.09 22.70 -4.57
C MET A 1 -18.90 21.25 -4.20
N LEU A 2 -19.57 20.32 -4.88
CA LEU A 2 -19.28 18.89 -4.73
C LEU A 2 -17.95 18.59 -5.42
N THR A 3 -17.02 17.99 -4.69
CA THR A 3 -15.79 17.38 -5.19
C THR A 3 -16.12 16.34 -6.28
N ASP A 4 -15.16 16.01 -7.13
CA ASP A 4 -15.40 15.05 -8.22
C ASP A 4 -15.77 13.65 -7.68
N SER A 5 -15.25 13.28 -6.50
CA SER A 5 -15.64 12.08 -5.76
C SER A 5 -17.13 12.08 -5.38
N GLU A 6 -17.68 13.24 -5.03
CA GLU A 6 -19.10 13.41 -4.65
C GLU A 6 -20.04 13.46 -5.87
N ARG A 7 -19.52 13.76 -7.07
CA ARG A 7 -20.32 13.85 -8.31
C ARG A 7 -20.43 12.53 -9.08
N PHE A 8 -19.46 11.64 -8.96
CA PHE A 8 -19.31 10.50 -9.86
C PHE A 8 -19.14 9.14 -9.17
N ALA A 9 -19.27 9.08 -7.84
CA ALA A 9 -19.14 7.85 -7.04
C ALA A 9 -17.87 7.03 -7.38
N PHE A 10 -16.73 7.70 -7.61
CA PHE A 10 -15.44 7.04 -7.73
C PHE A 10 -14.49 7.50 -6.63
N THR A 11 -13.59 6.60 -6.23
CA THR A 11 -12.45 6.93 -5.36
C THR A 11 -11.23 7.10 -6.24
N ALA A 12 -10.71 8.33 -6.34
CA ALA A 12 -9.45 8.57 -7.03
C ALA A 12 -8.30 7.91 -6.24
N ARG A 13 -7.40 7.22 -6.95
CA ARG A 13 -6.18 6.62 -6.39
C ARG A 13 -4.98 7.11 -7.19
N ARG A 14 -3.90 7.51 -6.50
CA ARG A 14 -2.66 7.96 -7.14
C ARG A 14 -1.61 6.86 -7.06
N HIS A 15 -0.83 6.77 -8.13
CA HIS A 15 0.29 5.86 -8.28
C HIS A 15 1.55 6.67 -8.55
N HIS A 16 2.60 6.39 -7.80
CA HIS A 16 3.91 7.01 -7.99
C HIS A 16 4.91 5.93 -8.35
N ALA A 17 5.48 6.03 -9.55
CA ALA A 17 6.44 5.05 -10.04
C ALA A 17 7.87 5.54 -9.81
N PHE A 18 8.73 4.67 -9.29
CA PHE A 18 10.13 4.97 -9.00
C PHE A 18 11.06 3.94 -9.63
N ALA A 19 12.31 4.37 -9.89
CA ALA A 19 13.36 3.50 -10.38
C ALA A 19 13.90 2.54 -9.30
N SER A 20 13.81 2.92 -8.02
CA SER A 20 14.25 2.12 -6.89
C SER A 20 13.38 2.35 -5.65
N THR A 21 13.37 1.39 -4.73
CA THR A 21 12.67 1.54 -3.43
C THR A 21 13.31 2.59 -2.54
N GLY A 22 14.62 2.84 -2.67
CA GLY A 22 15.30 3.93 -1.96
C GLY A 22 14.77 5.29 -2.38
N ASN A 23 14.64 5.53 -3.69
CA ASN A 23 14.07 6.78 -4.20
C ASN A 23 12.60 6.93 -3.79
N ALA A 24 11.83 5.83 -3.80
CA ALA A 24 10.44 5.84 -3.34
C ALA A 24 10.36 6.24 -1.86
N TYR A 25 11.25 5.68 -1.03
CA TYR A 25 11.32 6.01 0.39
C TYR A 25 11.61 7.50 0.61
N ASP A 26 12.69 8.01 0.00
CA ASP A 26 13.11 9.41 0.15
C ASP A 26 12.03 10.38 -0.35
N ALA A 27 11.37 10.05 -1.47
CA ALA A 27 10.30 10.86 -2.03
C ALA A 27 9.10 10.95 -1.06
N VAL A 28 8.69 9.84 -0.44
CA VAL A 28 7.60 9.85 0.55
C VAL A 28 7.89 10.77 1.74
N GLN A 29 9.16 11.00 2.09
CA GLN A 29 9.54 11.88 3.20
C GLN A 29 9.50 13.38 2.85
N CYS A 30 9.67 13.73 1.57
CA CYS A 30 9.99 15.10 1.15
C CYS A 30 9.02 15.69 0.11
N ASP A 31 8.34 14.86 -0.68
CA ASP A 31 7.45 15.30 -1.75
C ASP A 31 6.00 15.40 -1.26
N GLU A 32 5.51 16.62 -1.08
CA GLU A 32 4.14 16.91 -0.63
C GLU A 32 3.05 16.46 -1.62
N ALA A 33 3.41 16.11 -2.86
CA ALA A 33 2.48 15.52 -3.81
C ALA A 33 2.14 14.05 -3.50
N ILE A 34 2.97 13.38 -2.69
CA ILE A 34 2.77 11.99 -2.25
C ILE A 34 2.03 12.00 -0.92
N ARG A 35 0.85 11.40 -0.88
CA ARG A 35 -0.01 11.38 0.30
C ARG A 35 -0.07 10.00 0.92
N THR A 36 -0.30 9.94 2.22
CA THR A 36 -0.62 8.69 2.93
C THR A 36 -1.74 7.93 2.22
N GLY A 37 -1.51 6.65 1.93
CA GLY A 37 -2.43 5.78 1.19
C GLY A 37 -2.16 5.72 -0.33
N ASP A 38 -1.34 6.62 -0.89
CA ASP A 38 -0.93 6.53 -2.29
C ASP A 38 -0.13 5.25 -2.55
N THR A 39 -0.25 4.70 -3.75
CA THR A 39 0.44 3.47 -4.13
C THR A 39 1.80 3.77 -4.74
N LEU A 40 2.83 3.08 -4.26
CA LEU A 40 4.20 3.15 -4.76
C LEU A 40 4.44 1.97 -5.70
N VAL A 41 5.04 2.22 -6.86
CA VAL A 41 5.31 1.19 -7.88
C VAL A 41 6.79 1.20 -8.23
N VAL A 42 7.50 0.11 -7.94
CA VAL A 42 8.93 -0.05 -8.26
C VAL A 42 9.11 -1.34 -9.05
N LEU A 43 8.85 -1.27 -10.36
CA LEU A 43 8.78 -2.46 -11.23
C LEU A 43 10.09 -3.24 -11.28
N ALA A 44 11.24 -2.57 -11.32
CA ALA A 44 12.54 -3.21 -11.43
C ALA A 44 12.93 -4.03 -10.18
N GLU A 45 12.29 -3.76 -9.04
CA GLU A 45 12.51 -4.46 -7.77
C GLU A 45 11.32 -5.36 -7.40
N GLU A 46 10.32 -5.48 -8.29
CA GLU A 46 9.07 -6.22 -8.07
C GLU A 46 8.31 -5.76 -6.81
N VAL A 47 8.40 -4.47 -6.47
CA VAL A 47 7.80 -3.91 -5.26
C VAL A 47 6.56 -3.07 -5.58
N ILE A 48 5.45 -3.41 -4.91
CA ILE A 48 4.32 -2.51 -4.75
C ILE A 48 4.23 -2.15 -3.28
N GLY A 49 4.11 -0.86 -2.98
CA GLY A 49 4.03 -0.35 -1.61
C GLY A 49 2.92 0.66 -1.41
N VAL A 50 2.76 1.08 -0.17
CA VAL A 50 1.82 2.12 0.25
C VAL A 50 2.58 3.23 0.95
N ALA A 51 2.34 4.47 0.53
CA ALA A 51 2.90 5.65 1.14
C ALA A 51 2.28 5.88 2.53
N MET A 52 3.14 6.15 3.51
CA MET A 52 2.84 6.66 4.86
C MET A 52 4.18 7.05 5.49
N THR A 53 4.20 7.54 6.74
CA THR A 53 5.40 8.06 7.42
C THR A 53 6.66 7.17 7.28
N TRP A 54 6.47 5.86 7.24
CA TRP A 54 7.41 4.76 7.01
C TRP A 54 6.88 3.83 5.90
N PRO A 55 7.06 4.18 4.62
CA PRO A 55 6.39 3.47 3.52
C PRO A 55 6.71 1.98 3.56
N PHE A 56 5.70 1.15 3.31
CA PHE A 56 5.79 -0.30 3.45
C PHE A 56 5.42 -1.00 2.15
N ALA A 57 5.98 -2.18 1.94
CA ALA A 57 5.65 -3.04 0.81
C ALA A 57 4.43 -3.93 1.12
N VAL A 58 3.59 -4.16 0.12
CA VAL A 58 2.57 -5.22 0.14
C VAL A 58 3.03 -6.50 -0.55
N THR A 59 4.10 -6.39 -1.34
CA THR A 59 4.80 -7.49 -2.00
C THR A 59 5.79 -8.16 -1.05
N GLN A 60 6.12 -9.42 -1.31
CA GLN A 60 7.14 -10.16 -0.57
C GLN A 60 8.52 -9.51 -0.72
N ALA A 61 8.85 -9.05 -1.93
CA ALA A 61 9.97 -8.15 -2.13
C ALA A 61 9.62 -6.79 -1.54
N HIS A 62 10.47 -6.26 -0.66
CA HIS A 62 10.26 -4.97 -0.01
C HIS A 62 11.39 -3.96 -0.24
N GLY A 63 12.58 -4.42 -0.66
CA GLY A 63 13.74 -3.55 -0.87
C GLY A 63 14.02 -2.69 0.36
N ASN A 64 14.09 -1.37 0.17
CA ASN A 64 14.27 -0.38 1.24
C ASN A 64 12.96 0.04 1.93
N LEU A 65 11.80 -0.43 1.46
CA LEU A 65 10.53 -0.21 2.15
C LEU A 65 10.41 -1.16 3.34
N HIS A 66 9.56 -0.79 4.31
CA HIS A 66 9.30 -1.65 5.46
C HIS A 66 8.51 -2.90 5.06
N ALA A 67 8.92 -4.05 5.60
CA ALA A 67 8.08 -5.24 5.66
C ALA A 67 7.12 -5.14 6.85
N LEU A 68 6.00 -5.83 6.76
CA LEU A 68 5.04 -5.87 7.85
C LEU A 68 5.42 -6.94 8.86
N SER A 69 5.20 -6.62 10.14
CA SER A 69 5.32 -7.62 11.20
C SER A 69 4.21 -8.65 11.07
N ALA A 70 4.46 -9.85 11.61
CA ALA A 70 3.41 -10.86 11.74
C ALA A 70 2.20 -10.25 12.48
N PRO A 71 0.97 -10.43 11.96
CA PRO A 71 -0.22 -9.89 12.60
C PRO A 71 -0.39 -10.50 13.98
N ARG A 72 -0.90 -9.70 14.93
CA ARG A 72 -1.26 -10.21 16.25
C ARG A 72 -2.43 -11.19 16.14
N GLU A 73 -2.56 -12.07 17.13
CA GLU A 73 -3.72 -12.96 17.20
C GLU A 73 -5.02 -12.16 17.18
N GLY A 74 -5.94 -12.51 16.27
CA GLY A 74 -7.20 -11.79 16.07
C GLY A 74 -7.11 -10.45 15.32
N GLU A 75 -5.92 -9.95 14.97
CA GLU A 75 -5.78 -8.68 14.25
C GLU A 75 -6.39 -8.75 12.85
N THR A 76 -7.24 -7.78 12.51
CA THR A 76 -7.85 -7.65 11.19
C THR A 76 -7.04 -6.72 10.29
N LEU A 77 -7.27 -6.78 8.97
CA LEU A 77 -6.69 -5.81 8.04
C LEU A 77 -7.10 -4.37 8.38
N ALA A 78 -8.32 -4.18 8.88
CA ALA A 78 -8.82 -2.86 9.28
C ALA A 78 -8.08 -2.33 10.52
N ASP A 79 -7.71 -3.20 11.46
CA ASP A 79 -6.94 -2.82 12.65
C ASP A 79 -5.52 -2.42 12.27
N LEU A 80 -4.86 -3.22 11.43
CA LEU A 80 -3.54 -2.91 10.90
C LEU A 80 -3.56 -1.58 10.12
N ALA A 81 -4.52 -1.41 9.21
CA ALA A 81 -4.64 -0.19 8.42
C ALA A 81 -4.83 1.06 9.29
N ARG A 82 -5.66 0.96 10.32
CA ARG A 82 -5.85 2.03 11.31
C ARG A 82 -4.56 2.37 12.04
N SER A 83 -3.76 1.37 12.42
CA SER A 83 -2.47 1.59 13.10
C SER A 83 -1.43 2.29 12.22
N LEU A 84 -1.54 2.14 10.90
CA LEU A 84 -0.66 2.72 9.89
C LEU A 84 -1.24 4.00 9.27
N HIS A 85 -2.39 4.46 9.75
CA HIS A 85 -3.11 5.64 9.24
C HIS A 85 -3.45 5.58 7.73
N VAL A 86 -3.65 4.37 7.21
CA VAL A 86 -4.13 4.11 5.84
C VAL A 86 -5.49 3.40 5.89
N SER A 87 -6.11 3.13 4.74
CA SER A 87 -7.35 2.36 4.65
C SER A 87 -7.09 0.91 4.25
N ALA A 88 -7.98 -0.01 4.65
CA ALA A 88 -7.96 -1.40 4.16
C ALA A 88 -8.08 -1.48 2.63
N ALA A 89 -8.73 -0.48 2.02
CA ALA A 89 -8.86 -0.40 0.57
C ALA A 89 -7.51 -0.07 -0.12
N ASP A 90 -6.58 0.61 0.56
CA ASP A 90 -5.24 0.89 0.04
C ASP A 90 -4.42 -0.39 -0.05
N PHE A 91 -4.50 -1.26 0.95
CA PHE A 91 -3.94 -2.61 0.90
C PHE A 91 -4.54 -3.44 -0.23
N ALA A 92 -5.87 -3.50 -0.31
CA ALA A 92 -6.55 -4.30 -1.33
C ALA A 92 -6.17 -3.86 -2.74
N HIS A 93 -6.11 -2.54 -2.98
CA HIS A 93 -5.72 -1.97 -4.27
C HIS A 93 -4.25 -2.24 -4.61
N ALA A 94 -3.34 -2.02 -3.67
CA ALA A 94 -1.92 -2.31 -3.87
C ALA A 94 -1.68 -3.81 -4.13
N ALA A 95 -2.37 -4.68 -3.40
CA ALA A 95 -2.30 -6.13 -3.59
C ALA A 95 -2.89 -6.57 -4.93
N GLU A 96 -3.97 -5.94 -5.39
CA GLU A 96 -4.52 -6.18 -6.73
C GLU A 96 -3.49 -5.84 -7.82
N ILE A 97 -2.79 -4.72 -7.69
CA ILE A 97 -1.75 -4.31 -8.64
C ILE A 97 -0.57 -5.28 -8.64
N ALA A 98 -0.10 -5.68 -7.45
CA ALA A 98 0.96 -6.67 -7.33
C ALA A 98 0.58 -7.99 -8.01
N ARG A 99 -0.65 -8.48 -7.79
CA ARG A 99 -1.17 -9.68 -8.47
C ARG A 99 -1.23 -9.52 -9.99
N ARG A 100 -1.65 -8.35 -10.49
CA ARG A 100 -1.69 -8.06 -11.94
C ARG A 100 -0.30 -8.03 -12.57
N PHE A 101 0.74 -7.66 -11.83
CA PHE A 101 2.12 -7.74 -12.28
C PHE A 101 2.76 -9.11 -12.04
N GLY A 102 2.09 -10.02 -11.33
CA GLY A 102 2.64 -11.33 -10.98
C GLY A 102 3.64 -11.30 -9.83
N PHE A 103 3.68 -10.20 -9.05
CA PHE A 103 4.57 -10.07 -7.90
C PHE A 103 3.96 -10.78 -6.68
N PRO A 104 4.70 -11.69 -6.02
CA PRO A 104 4.23 -12.36 -4.81
C PRO A 104 3.87 -11.35 -3.71
N LEU A 105 2.76 -11.57 -3.02
CA LEU A 105 2.38 -10.75 -1.87
C LEU A 105 3.20 -11.14 -0.64
N ASP A 106 3.37 -10.18 0.28
CA ASP A 106 3.84 -10.50 1.62
C ASP A 106 2.87 -11.52 2.27
N PRO A 107 3.35 -12.62 2.87
CA PRO A 107 2.49 -13.65 3.44
C PRO A 107 1.54 -13.13 4.53
N GLN A 108 1.94 -12.10 5.28
CA GLN A 108 1.11 -11.49 6.30
C GLN A 108 -0.06 -10.72 5.67
N ILE A 109 0.21 -10.02 4.56
CA ILE A 109 -0.83 -9.34 3.77
C ILE A 109 -1.79 -10.35 3.16
N GLU A 110 -1.27 -11.44 2.59
CA GLU A 110 -2.09 -12.48 2.00
C GLU A 110 -3.03 -13.12 3.03
N ALA A 111 -2.52 -13.44 4.22
CA ALA A 111 -3.31 -13.97 5.32
C ALA A 111 -4.40 -13.00 5.80
N LEU A 112 -4.08 -11.70 5.91
CA LEU A 112 -5.04 -10.68 6.33
C LEU A 112 -6.12 -10.41 5.29
N LEU A 113 -5.78 -10.43 3.99
CA LEU A 113 -6.73 -10.25 2.89
C LEU A 113 -7.67 -11.44 2.69
N ALA A 114 -7.25 -12.65 3.09
CA ALA A 114 -8.08 -13.85 2.99
C ALA A 114 -9.14 -13.94 4.11
N ARG A 115 -9.00 -13.15 5.18
CA ARG A 115 -9.98 -13.12 6.29
C ARG A 115 -11.23 -12.34 5.87
N PRO A 116 -12.44 -12.80 6.23
CA PRO A 116 -13.66 -12.02 6.03
C PRO A 116 -13.56 -10.71 6.82
N ALA A 117 -14.13 -9.63 6.27
CA ALA A 117 -14.32 -8.40 7.03
C ALA A 117 -15.22 -8.72 8.24
N GLY A 118 -14.63 -8.61 9.44
CA GLY A 118 -15.33 -8.81 10.71
C GLY A 118 -16.33 -7.71 11.02
#